data_AF-A0A924CFQ3-F1
#
_entry.id   AF-A0A924CFQ3-F1
#
_cell.length_a   1.000
_cell.length_b   1.000
_cell.length_c   1.000
_cell.angle_alpha   90.00
_cell.angle_beta   90.00
_cell.angle_gamma   90.00
#
_symmetry.space_group_name_H-M   'P 1'
#
loop_
_entity.id
_entity.type
_entity.pdbx_description
1 polymer ?
#
loop_
_entity_poly.entity_id
_entity_poly.type
_entity_poly.pdbx_seq_one_letter_code
_entity_poly.pdbx_strand_id
1 'polypeptide(L)'
;MRVIIENKWKLLCCIAAMLYSIHIVKAQTLTRYNASGNAITGFNGGLYNNRPLYCNNTDAFILTGDKPLIRFVQTPFIYGSFMLGIVHNNQLKWVTNCSSIKTAYRGNIME
;
A
#
# COMPACT_ATOMS: atom_id res chain seq x y z
N MET A 1 -4.80 8.61 -68.35
CA MET A 1 -5.22 9.57 -67.31
C MET A 1 -4.35 9.33 -66.09
N ARG A 2 -3.39 10.23 -65.81
CA ARG A 2 -2.42 10.10 -64.71
C ARG A 2 -3.08 10.60 -63.43
N VAL A 3 -3.30 9.72 -62.46
CA VAL A 3 -3.72 10.12 -61.11
C VAL A 3 -2.47 10.60 -60.38
N ILE A 4 -2.32 11.92 -60.28
CA ILE A 4 -1.28 12.58 -59.49
C ILE A 4 -1.71 12.49 -58.03
N ILE A 5 -1.01 11.67 -57.24
CA ILE A 5 -1.21 11.60 -55.79
C ILE A 5 -0.52 12.81 -55.18
N GLU A 6 -1.23 13.95 -55.17
CA GLU A 6 -0.90 15.07 -54.30
C GLU A 6 -1.12 14.65 -52.84
N ASN A 7 -0.22 15.07 -51.94
CA ASN A 7 -0.29 14.86 -50.48
C ASN A 7 0.20 13.54 -49.88
N LYS A 8 1.39 13.07 -50.29
CA LYS A 8 2.20 12.12 -49.48
C LYS A 8 2.42 12.60 -48.03
N TRP A 9 2.46 13.90 -47.80
CA TRP A 9 2.68 14.52 -46.47
C TRP A 9 1.51 14.36 -45.50
N LYS A 10 0.25 14.34 -45.99
CA LYS A 10 -0.93 14.16 -45.12
C LYS A 10 -1.03 12.73 -44.58
N LEU A 11 -0.69 11.74 -45.40
CA LEU A 11 -0.70 10.33 -45.01
C LEU A 11 0.37 10.03 -43.95
N LEU A 12 1.57 10.63 -44.11
CA LEU A 12 2.66 10.56 -43.13
C LEU A 12 2.29 11.19 -41.78
N CYS A 13 1.59 12.33 -41.78
CA CYS A 13 1.10 12.96 -40.54
C CYS A 13 0.06 12.09 -39.82
N CYS A 14 -0.86 11.45 -40.54
CA CYS A 14 -1.87 10.57 -39.94
C CYS A 14 -1.24 9.32 -39.30
N ILE A 15 -0.24 8.71 -39.95
CA ILE A 15 0.47 7.55 -39.41
C ILE A 15 1.32 7.95 -38.19
N ALA A 16 1.99 9.11 -38.23
CA ALA A 16 2.74 9.63 -37.09
C ALA A 16 1.82 9.94 -35.88
N ALA A 17 0.63 10.50 -36.11
CA ALA A 17 -0.35 10.77 -35.05
C ALA A 17 -0.96 9.49 -34.46
N MET A 18 -1.17 8.45 -35.27
CA MET A 18 -1.58 7.13 -34.78
C MET A 18 -0.48 6.47 -33.95
N LEU A 19 0.79 6.55 -34.38
CA LEU A 19 1.92 6.01 -33.62
C LEU A 19 2.16 6.75 -32.30
N TYR A 20 1.93 8.06 -32.23
CA TYR A 20 2.07 8.85 -31.00
C TYR A 20 0.97 8.58 -29.98
N SER A 21 -0.20 8.10 -30.42
CA SER A 21 -1.34 7.79 -29.54
C SER A 21 -1.22 6.44 -28.82
N ILE A 22 -0.25 5.59 -29.20
CA ILE A 22 -0.18 4.19 -28.74
C ILE A 22 0.49 4.02 -27.36
N HIS A 23 1.15 5.03 -26.78
CA HIS A 23 2.04 4.80 -25.62
C HIS A 23 1.83 5.64 -24.35
N ILE A 24 0.60 6.08 -24.07
CA ILE A 24 0.23 6.46 -22.69
C ILE A 24 -0.85 5.51 -22.17
N VAL A 25 -0.50 4.22 -22.08
CA VAL A 25 -1.21 3.33 -21.15
C VAL A 25 -0.73 3.74 -19.76
N LYS A 26 -1.52 4.54 -19.06
CA LYS A 26 -1.30 4.81 -17.64
C LYS A 26 -1.28 3.46 -16.92
N ALA A 27 -0.10 3.01 -16.50
CA ALA A 27 0.03 1.84 -15.64
C ALA A 27 -0.66 2.15 -14.31
N GLN A 28 -1.92 1.75 -14.17
CA GLN A 28 -2.66 1.91 -12.93
C GLN A 28 -2.14 0.86 -11.95
N THR A 29 -1.23 1.27 -11.06
CA THR A 29 -0.74 0.40 -9.99
C THR A 29 -1.90 0.08 -9.05
N LEU A 30 -2.21 -1.19 -8.86
CA LEU A 30 -3.18 -1.62 -7.86
C LEU A 30 -2.71 -1.19 -6.47
N THR A 31 -3.54 -0.42 -5.78
CA THR A 31 -3.26 0.03 -4.42
C THR A 31 -3.51 -1.11 -3.44
N ARG A 32 -2.53 -1.38 -2.56
CA ARG A 32 -2.64 -2.42 -1.51
C ARG A 32 -3.67 -2.09 -0.42
N TYR A 33 -4.09 -0.83 -0.33
CA TYR A 33 -4.97 -0.33 0.71
C TYR A 33 -6.17 0.37 0.09
N ASN A 34 -7.26 0.43 0.87
CA ASN A 34 -8.48 1.12 0.52
C ASN A 34 -8.73 2.26 1.50
N ALA A 35 -9.31 3.36 1.03
CA ALA A 35 -9.86 4.39 1.91
C ALA A 35 -11.27 3.96 2.36
N SER A 36 -11.55 4.03 3.66
CA SER A 36 -12.87 3.75 4.22
C SER A 36 -13.15 4.68 5.40
N GLY A 37 -14.10 5.61 5.23
CA GLY A 37 -14.34 6.68 6.21
C GLY A 37 -13.09 7.53 6.42
N ASN A 38 -12.71 7.75 7.68
CA ASN A 38 -11.47 8.44 8.08
C ASN A 38 -10.27 7.49 8.27
N ALA A 39 -10.30 6.29 7.65
CA ALA A 39 -9.26 5.28 7.81
C ALA A 39 -8.66 4.84 6.49
N ILE A 40 -7.35 4.55 6.52
CA ILE A 40 -6.67 3.74 5.52
C ILE A 40 -6.76 2.29 5.98
N THR A 41 -7.39 1.44 5.17
CA THR A 41 -7.70 0.06 5.52
C THR A 41 -6.94 -0.95 4.66
N GLY A 42 -6.55 -2.05 5.28
CA GLY A 42 -5.96 -3.20 4.62
C GLY A 42 -6.70 -4.48 5.02
N PHE A 43 -6.69 -5.46 4.13
CA PHE A 43 -7.25 -6.79 4.41
C PHE A 43 -6.23 -7.86 4.05
N ASN A 44 -5.90 -8.72 5.03
CA ASN A 44 -4.94 -9.81 4.90
C ASN A 44 -3.57 -9.39 4.32
N GLY A 45 -3.09 -8.19 4.65
CA GLY A 45 -1.74 -7.77 4.27
C GLY A 45 -0.67 -8.62 4.96
N GLY A 46 0.48 -8.78 4.30
CA GLY A 46 1.58 -9.63 4.75
C GLY A 46 2.71 -8.92 5.49
N LEU A 47 2.67 -7.59 5.58
CA LEU A 47 3.80 -6.80 6.07
C LEU A 47 3.79 -6.64 7.59
N TYR A 48 4.99 -6.72 8.17
CA TYR A 48 5.28 -6.34 9.55
C TYR A 48 5.96 -4.99 9.57
N ASN A 49 5.80 -4.22 10.66
CA ASN A 49 6.55 -2.99 10.93
C ASN A 49 6.49 -1.92 9.81
N ASN A 50 5.50 -2.00 8.91
CA ASN A 50 5.37 -1.09 7.77
C ASN A 50 4.61 0.21 8.09
N ARG A 51 4.25 0.41 9.36
CA ARG A 51 3.56 1.61 9.86
C ARG A 51 4.11 2.02 11.23
N PRO A 52 5.06 2.98 11.28
CA PRO A 52 5.44 3.60 12.53
C PRO A 52 4.31 4.51 13.04
N LEU A 53 3.99 4.37 14.32
CA LEU A 53 3.13 5.28 15.07
C LEU A 53 4.04 6.12 15.96
N TYR A 54 4.21 7.39 15.59
CA TYR A 54 5.10 8.30 16.32
C TYR A 54 4.46 8.75 17.62
N CYS A 55 5.21 8.69 18.71
CA CYS A 55 4.79 9.20 20.01
C CYS A 55 5.01 10.73 20.06
N ASN A 56 4.12 11.44 20.75
CA ASN A 56 4.24 12.89 20.89
C ASN A 56 5.36 13.26 21.88
N ASN A 57 6.08 14.35 21.60
CA ASN A 57 7.13 14.92 22.47
C ASN A 57 8.28 13.96 22.87
N THR A 58 8.53 12.90 22.09
CA THR A 58 9.64 11.96 22.31
C THR A 58 10.12 11.41 20.96
N ASP A 59 11.36 10.94 20.91
CA ASP A 59 11.96 10.26 19.76
C ASP A 59 11.57 8.76 19.67
N ALA A 60 10.54 8.38 20.42
CA ALA A 60 9.99 7.04 20.43
C ALA A 60 8.87 6.85 19.39
N PHE A 61 8.76 5.64 18.86
CA PHE A 61 7.70 5.23 17.97
C PHE A 61 7.37 3.76 18.16
N ILE A 62 6.14 3.40 17.79
CA ILE A 62 5.65 2.04 17.82
C ILE A 62 5.58 1.53 16.38
N LEU A 63 6.38 0.51 16.06
CA LEU A 63 6.28 -0.19 14.78
C LEU A 63 5.09 -1.14 14.81
N THR A 64 4.18 -0.93 13.86
CA THR A 64 3.01 -1.77 13.61
C THR A 64 2.96 -2.16 12.14
N GLY A 65 2.06 -3.08 11.76
CA GLY A 65 1.92 -3.47 10.36
C GLY A 65 0.57 -4.07 10.01
N ASP A 66 0.49 -4.68 8.82
CA ASP A 66 -0.69 -5.44 8.41
C ASP A 66 -0.86 -6.70 9.27
N LYS A 67 0.26 -7.29 9.68
CA LYS A 67 0.31 -8.37 10.65
C LYS A 67 0.36 -7.79 12.07
N PRO A 68 -0.52 -8.23 13.00
CA PRO A 68 -0.55 -7.78 14.39
C PRO A 68 0.74 -8.09 15.17
N LEU A 69 1.67 -7.14 15.16
CA LEU A 69 2.87 -7.11 15.97
C LEU A 69 3.12 -5.66 16.38
N ILE A 70 3.42 -5.45 17.65
CA ILE A 70 3.74 -4.14 18.20
C ILE A 70 5.20 -4.18 18.64
N ARG A 71 6.01 -3.24 18.17
CA ARG A 71 7.41 -3.12 18.60
C ARG A 71 7.70 -1.70 19.05
N PHE A 72 8.18 -1.58 20.28
CA PHE A 72 8.55 -0.29 20.85
C PHE A 72 10.01 0.05 20.50
N VAL A 73 10.20 1.23 19.92
CA VAL A 73 11.51 1.73 19.50
C VAL A 73 11.67 3.13 20.06
N GLN A 74 12.81 3.41 20.66
CA GLN A 74 13.26 4.76 20.98
C GLN A 74 14.72 4.85 20.59
N THR A 75 15.03 5.74 19.65
CA THR A 75 16.34 5.74 18.98
C THR A 75 17.47 5.89 20.00
N PRO A 76 18.56 5.10 19.92
CA PRO A 76 18.90 4.07 18.92
C PRO A 76 18.44 2.64 19.26
N PHE A 77 17.60 2.46 20.27
CA PHE A 77 17.26 1.17 20.86
C PHE A 77 15.89 0.61 20.44
N ILE A 78 15.82 -0.71 20.35
CA ILE A 78 14.58 -1.48 20.20
C ILE A 78 14.32 -2.18 21.53
N TYR A 79 13.22 -1.83 22.19
CA TYR A 79 12.92 -2.28 23.56
C TYR A 79 12.18 -3.61 23.64
N GLY A 80 11.69 -4.11 22.52
CA GLY A 80 11.05 -5.42 22.44
C GLY A 80 9.84 -5.45 21.53
N SER A 81 9.22 -6.62 21.43
CA SER A 81 8.01 -6.85 20.64
C SER A 81 6.93 -7.48 21.50
N PHE A 82 5.71 -6.97 21.37
CA PHE A 82 4.50 -7.56 21.94
C PHE A 82 3.76 -8.34 20.84
N MET A 83 3.45 -9.60 21.14
CA MET A 83 2.71 -10.52 20.27
C MET A 83 1.61 -11.22 21.08
N LEU A 84 0.46 -11.43 20.45
CA LEU A 84 -0.70 -12.07 21.08
C LEU A 84 -1.00 -13.42 20.40
N GLY A 85 -1.24 -14.44 21.21
CA GLY A 85 -1.70 -15.75 20.78
C GLY A 85 -2.88 -16.22 21.63
N ILE A 86 -3.76 -17.03 21.04
CA ILE A 86 -4.92 -17.63 21.69
C ILE A 86 -4.66 -19.12 21.82
N VAL A 87 -4.84 -19.66 23.03
CA VAL A 87 -4.76 -21.09 23.29
C VAL A 87 -6.17 -21.64 23.45
N HIS A 88 -6.50 -22.68 22.69
CA HIS A 88 -7.76 -23.40 22.79
C HIS A 88 -7.52 -24.88 22.49
N ASN A 89 -8.06 -25.78 23.32
CA ASN A 89 -7.89 -27.24 23.16
C ASN A 89 -6.42 -27.66 22.96
N ASN A 90 -5.51 -27.12 23.77
CA ASN A 90 -4.07 -27.38 23.69
C ASN A 90 -3.41 -27.00 22.35
N GLN A 91 -4.08 -26.15 21.55
CA GLN A 91 -3.55 -25.59 20.31
C GLN A 91 -3.35 -24.08 20.46
N LEU A 92 -2.17 -23.61 20.09
CA LEU A 92 -1.83 -22.18 20.04
C LEU A 92 -2.07 -21.64 18.62
N LYS A 93 -2.78 -20.52 18.52
CA LYS A 93 -2.88 -19.73 17.30
C LYS A 93 -2.46 -18.29 17.55
N TRP A 94 -1.39 -17.87 16.87
CA TRP A 94 -0.97 -16.47 16.85
C TRP A 94 -1.99 -15.62 16.10
N VAL A 95 -2.28 -14.43 16.62
CA VAL A 95 -3.20 -13.48 15.97
C VAL A 95 -2.65 -13.02 14.60
N THR A 96 -1.33 -13.03 14.42
CA THR A 96 -0.65 -12.83 13.12
C THR A 96 -1.00 -13.88 12.07
N ASN A 97 -1.47 -15.06 12.49
CA ASN A 97 -1.78 -16.20 11.63
C ASN A 97 -3.30 -16.42 11.49
N CYS A 98 -4.12 -15.44 11.85
CA CYS A 98 -5.55 -15.47 11.55
C CYS A 98 -5.81 -15.44 10.03
N SER A 99 -6.87 -16.13 9.61
CA SER A 99 -7.30 -16.22 8.20
C SER A 99 -7.92 -14.92 7.68
N SER A 100 -8.38 -14.07 8.60
CA SER A 100 -8.97 -12.77 8.32
C SER A 100 -8.39 -11.74 9.29
N ILE A 101 -7.65 -10.78 8.75
CA ILE A 101 -7.04 -9.68 9.46
C ILE A 101 -7.42 -8.40 8.71
N LYS A 102 -8.21 -7.55 9.36
CA LYS A 102 -8.51 -6.21 8.87
C LYS A 102 -7.68 -5.22 9.68
N THR A 103 -6.87 -4.42 8.99
CA THR A 103 -6.17 -3.29 9.61
C THR A 103 -6.85 -2.00 9.21
N ALA A 104 -6.90 -1.06 10.16
CA ALA A 104 -7.43 0.27 9.93
C ALA A 104 -6.50 1.27 10.62
N TYR A 105 -5.80 2.06 9.82
CA TYR A 105 -5.06 3.20 10.31
C TYR A 105 -5.97 4.42 10.26
N ARG A 106 -6.36 4.90 11.44
CA ARG A 106 -7.07 6.17 11.58
C ARG A 106 -6.03 7.18 12.03
N GLY A 107 -5.68 8.09 11.13
CA GLY A 107 -4.94 9.27 11.53
C GLY A 107 -5.90 10.17 12.29
N ASN A 108 -5.77 10.28 13.60
CA ASN A 108 -6.37 11.35 14.37
C ASN A 108 -5.40 11.85 15.45
N ILE A 109 -5.49 13.15 15.64
CA ILE A 109 -4.86 13.97 16.67
C ILE A 109 -5.60 13.64 17.98
N MET A 110 -4.90 13.71 19.12
CA MET A 110 -5.46 13.44 20.45
C MET A 110 -6.85 14.07 20.62
N GLU A 111 -7.85 13.24 20.96
CA GLU A 111 -9.03 13.69 21.72
C GLU A 111 -8.74 13.48 23.22
#